data_AF-A0A5R8YG86-F1
#
_entry.id   AF-A0A5R8YG86-F1
#
_cell.length_a   1.000
_cell.length_b   1.000
_cell.length_c   1.000
_cell.angle_alpha   90.00
_cell.angle_beta   90.00
_cell.angle_gamma   90.00
#
_symmetry.space_group_name_H-M   'P 1'
#
loop_
_entity.id
_entity.type
_entity.pdbx_description
1 polymer ?
#
loop_
_entity_poly.entity_id
_entity_poly.type
_entity_poly.pdbx_seq_one_letter_code
_entity_poly.pdbx_strand_id
1 'polypeptide(L)' 'MEKKLSVVGGLSSQGTGKVKTADYICSHLQELTEMARQEELALLVYLLEMAMIEAMEIAKQVRK' A
#
# COMPACT_ATOMS: atom_id res chain seq x y z
N MET A 1 30.80 19.68 -3.19
CA MET A 1 30.19 18.69 -4.10
C MET A 1 28.93 18.17 -3.44
N GLU A 2 27.78 18.75 -3.80
CA GLU A 2 26.47 18.34 -3.28
C GLU A 2 25.95 17.15 -4.09
N LYS A 3 25.67 16.03 -3.41
CA LYS A 3 25.06 14.85 -4.05
C LYS A 3 23.56 15.08 -4.16
N LYS A 4 23.07 15.28 -5.39
CA LYS A 4 21.64 15.23 -5.74
C LYS A 4 21.09 13.82 -5.47
N LEU A 5 20.08 13.74 -4.61
CA LEU A 5 19.18 12.59 -4.50
C LEU A 5 18.40 12.47 -5.82
N SER A 6 18.70 11.44 -6.62
CA SER A 6 17.89 11.11 -7.80
C SER A 6 16.66 10.32 -7.35
N VAL A 7 15.52 11.01 -7.27
CA VAL A 7 14.20 10.37 -7.31
C VAL A 7 14.02 9.81 -8.72
N VAL A 8 14.06 8.49 -8.85
CA VAL A 8 13.67 7.73 -10.05
C VAL A 8 12.56 6.77 -9.60
N GLY A 9 11.36 6.76 -10.16
CA GLY A 9 10.87 7.50 -11.30
C GLY A 9 9.34 7.46 -11.36
N GLY A 10 8.76 8.46 -12.03
CA GLY A 10 7.39 8.38 -12.51
C GLY A 10 7.32 7.56 -13.79
N LEU A 11 6.25 6.79 -13.98
CA LEU A 11 5.79 6.35 -15.29
C LEU A 11 4.25 6.25 -15.30
N SER A 12 3.68 7.16 -16.06
CA SER A 12 2.34 7.23 -16.65
C SER A 12 1.62 5.89 -16.90
N SER A 13 0.40 5.76 -16.37
CA SER A 13 -0.65 4.91 -16.97
C SER A 13 -2.04 5.20 -16.38
N GLN A 14 -2.86 6.02 -17.06
CA GLN A 14 -4.18 6.43 -16.55
C GLN A 14 -5.24 5.32 -16.50
N GLY A 15 -4.99 4.12 -17.06
CA GLY A 15 -5.87 2.94 -16.92
C GLY A 15 -5.29 1.79 -16.10
N THR A 16 -3.97 1.57 -16.14
CA THR A 16 -3.30 0.49 -15.37
C THR A 16 -2.68 0.98 -14.05
N GLY A 17 -2.64 2.30 -13.83
CA GLY A 17 -2.07 2.92 -12.63
C GLY A 17 -2.90 2.66 -11.39
N LYS A 18 -4.24 2.69 -11.51
CA LYS A 18 -5.12 2.46 -10.36
C LYS A 18 -5.05 1.02 -9.84
N VAL A 19 -4.95 0.04 -10.74
CA VAL A 19 -4.75 -1.38 -10.38
C VAL A 19 -3.41 -1.55 -9.68
N LYS A 20 -2.34 -0.94 -10.21
CA LYS A 20 -1.01 -0.94 -9.58
C LYS A 20 -1.00 -0.24 -8.22
N THR A 21 -1.75 0.85 -8.05
CA THR A 21 -1.87 1.57 -6.77
C THR A 21 -2.61 0.72 -5.73
N ALA A 22 -3.68 0.03 -6.13
CA ALA A 22 -4.41 -0.87 -5.23
C ALA A 22 -3.54 -2.04 -4.77
N ASP A 23 -2.82 -2.70 -5.70
CA ASP A 23 -1.92 -3.80 -5.37
C ASP A 23 -0.75 -3.32 -4.47
N TYR A 24 -0.22 -2.13 -4.74
CA TYR A 24 0.80 -1.49 -3.89
C TYR A 24 0.30 -1.24 -2.46
N ILE A 25 -0.90 -0.67 -2.30
CA ILE A 25 -1.49 -0.40 -0.98
C ILE A 25 -1.68 -1.70 -0.19
N CYS A 26 -2.20 -2.75 -0.83
CA CYS A 26 -2.38 -4.05 -0.18
C CYS A 26 -1.04 -4.64 0.27
N SER A 27 -0.02 -4.63 -0.59
CA SER A 27 1.32 -5.11 -0.25
C SER A 27 1.90 -4.36 0.95
N HIS A 28 1.74 -3.02 0.98
CA HIS A 28 2.31 -2.20 2.03
C HIS A 28 1.58 -2.37 3.38
N LEU A 29 0.25 -2.51 3.35
CA LEU A 29 -0.53 -2.83 4.56
C LEU A 29 -0.13 -4.19 5.14
N GLN A 30 0.18 -5.17 4.29
CA GLN A 30 0.64 -6.49 4.73
C GLN A 30 2.01 -6.42 5.42
N GLU A 31 2.97 -5.68 4.85
CA GLU A 31 4.28 -5.42 5.48
C GLU A 31 4.13 -4.72 6.85
N LEU A 32 3.30 -3.68 6.92
CA LEU A 32 3.03 -2.94 8.16
C LEU A 32 2.38 -3.83 9.22
N THR A 33 1.48 -4.73 8.81
CA THR A 33 0.80 -5.66 9.72
C THR A 33 1.78 -6.65 10.33
N GLU A 34 2.72 -7.16 9.52
CA GLU A 34 3.75 -8.08 9.99
C GLU A 34 4.69 -7.40 10.99
N MET A 35 5.14 -6.17 10.70
CA MET A 35 5.95 -5.40 11.66
C MET A 35 5.18 -5.11 12.94
N ALA A 36 3.90 -4.74 12.86
CA ALA A 36 3.07 -4.49 14.04
C ALA A 36 2.85 -5.77 14.88
N ARG A 37 2.80 -6.96 14.26
CA ARG A 37 2.72 -8.25 14.97
C ARG A 37 4.01 -8.55 15.72
N GLN A 38 5.17 -8.29 15.10
CA GLN A 38 6.48 -8.51 15.71
C GLN A 38 6.72 -7.60 16.93
N GLU A 39 6.21 -6.38 16.88
CA GLU A 39 6.28 -5.39 17.98
C GLU A 39 5.12 -5.53 18.99
N GLU A 40 4.30 -6.58 18.89
CA GLU A 40 3.14 -6.85 19.76
C GLU A 40 2.11 -5.69 19.84
N LEU A 41 2.00 -4.89 18.78
CA LEU A 41 1.10 -3.73 18.70
C LEU A 41 -0.32 -4.16 18.30
N ALA A 42 -1.03 -4.87 19.18
CA ALA A 42 -2.32 -5.51 18.87
C ALA A 42 -3.39 -4.58 18.27
N LEU A 43 -3.51 -3.34 18.77
CA LEU A 43 -4.47 -2.37 18.22
C LEU A 43 -4.09 -1.93 16.80
N LEU A 44 -2.79 -1.76 16.52
CA LEU A 44 -2.31 -1.39 15.20
C LEU A 44 -2.54 -2.51 14.19
N VAL A 45 -2.29 -3.76 14.58
CA VAL A 45 -2.61 -4.95 13.76
C VAL A 45 -4.09 -4.94 13.36
N TYR A 46 -4.99 -4.75 14.32
CA TYR A 46 -6.42 -4.67 14.03
C TYR A 46 -6.77 -3.56 13.03
N LEU A 47 -6.22 -2.36 13.21
CA LEU A 47 -6.48 -1.23 12.31
C LEU A 47 -5.95 -1.49 10.88
N LEU A 48 -4.78 -2.12 10.76
CA LEU A 48 -4.19 -2.45 9.46
C LEU A 48 -4.97 -3.56 8.73
N GLU A 49 -5.48 -4.56 9.46
CA GLU A 49 -6.35 -5.59 8.90
C GLU A 49 -7.67 -5.01 8.39
N MET A 50 -8.28 -4.09 9.14
CA MET A 50 -9.48 -3.37 8.71
C MET A 50 -9.22 -2.52 7.45
N ALA A 51 -8.10 -1.77 7.44
CA ALA A 51 -7.70 -0.98 6.27
C ALA A 51 -7.47 -1.85 5.02
N MET A 52 -6.93 -3.07 5.19
CA MET A 52 -6.71 -4.00 4.09
C MET A 52 -8.03 -4.48 3.48
N ILE A 53 -9.05 -4.76 4.31
CA ILE A 53 -10.39 -5.14 3.85
C ILE A 53 -11.01 -4.00 3.02
N GLU A 54 -10.94 -2.76 3.50
CA GLU A 54 -11.46 -1.59 2.78
C GLU A 54 -10.72 -1.34 1.46
N ALA A 55 -9.38 -1.45 1.46
CA ALA A 55 -8.57 -1.30 0.26
C ALA A 55 -8.92 -2.34 -0.81
N MET A 56 -9.15 -3.61 -0.41
CA MET A 56 -9.59 -4.66 -1.31
C MET A 56 -10.97 -4.39 -1.91
N GLU A 57 -11.89 -3.82 -1.13
CA GLU A 57 -13.23 -3.49 -1.61
C GLU A 57 -13.19 -2.34 -2.62
N ILE A 58 -12.39 -1.29 -2.37
CA ILE A 58 -12.16 -0.21 -3.32
C ILE A 58 -11.48 -0.75 -4.60
N ALA A 59 -10.49 -1.62 -4.47
CA ALA A 59 -9.80 -2.22 -5.61
C ALA A 59 -10.78 -2.98 -6.55
N LYS A 60 -11.75 -3.71 -5.97
CA LYS A 60 -12.81 -4.37 -6.75
C LYS A 60 -13.70 -3.39 -7.48
N GLN A 61 -14.06 -2.26 -6.86
CA GLN A 61 -14.89 -1.22 -7.48
C GLN A 61 -14.17 -0.53 -8.65
N VAL A 62 -12.85 -0.33 -8.54
CA VAL A 62 -12.03 0.35 -9.55
C VAL A 62 -11.70 -0.53 -10.76
N ARG A 63 -11.77 -1.86 -10.62
CA ARG A 63 -11.57 -2.83 -11.71
C ARG A 63 -12.85 -3.11 -12.54
N LYS A 64 -14.01 -2.61 -12.09
CA LYS A 64 -15.28 -2.64 -12.84
C LYS A 64 -15.39 -1.41 -13.73
#